data_AF-A0A8B8SYH9-F1
#
_entry.id   AF-A0A8B8SYH9-F1
#
_cell.length_a   1.000
_cell.length_b   1.000
_cell.length_c   1.000
_cell.angle_alpha   90.00
_cell.angle_beta   90.00
_cell.angle_gamma   90.00
#
_symmetry.space_group_name_H-M   'P 1'
#
loop_
_entity.id
_entity.type
_entity.pdbx_description
1 polymer ?
#
loop_
_entity_poly.entity_id
_entity_poly.type
_entity_poly.pdbx_seq_one_letter_code
_entity_poly.pdbx_strand_id
1 'polypeptide(L)'
;MSSAFGRLFTVFLPSIAASIISSCMDRNQSTLTYPEVNTTRSVPVDTKPVLSCPPVLCTAVLLTTWEVVLRDKPPCNRVYRGDTNETKGNCTDERITTWGSRPDKIPALQIDPVAITHDGYYKCEMVTPNGNFYHGYHLQVLVPPEVTLVQSKDGTAVCKAAAGKPAAQISWTPERACTTVQEPWGNGTVTVQSTCHWEGHHVQNVSCSVSHLTGNKSLTIQLNQGARTLGFPVSYFLIILCVKFSFFLVILVILGFIYFQRTNDCR
;
A
#
# COMPACT_ATOMS: atom_id res chain seq x y z
N MET A 1 62.48 13.00 46.52
CA MET A 1 61.65 14.03 45.87
C MET A 1 60.61 13.31 45.02
N SER A 2 59.41 13.16 45.57
CA SER A 2 58.42 12.17 45.15
C SER A 2 57.24 12.83 44.45
N SER A 3 56.90 12.23 43.31
CA SER A 3 55.60 12.05 42.65
C SER A 3 54.51 13.12 42.76
N ALA A 4 54.08 13.56 41.56
CA ALA A 4 52.83 14.23 41.31
C ALA A 4 51.63 13.31 41.62
N PHE A 5 50.72 13.76 42.48
CA PHE A 5 49.39 13.18 42.67
C PHE A 5 48.35 14.15 42.11
N GLY A 6 47.83 13.86 40.92
CA GLY A 6 46.66 14.51 40.37
C GLY A 6 45.41 14.11 41.16
N ARG A 7 44.69 15.09 41.71
CA ARG A 7 43.37 14.88 42.32
C ARG A 7 42.34 14.74 41.20
N LEU A 8 41.81 13.53 41.02
CA LEU A 8 40.61 13.29 40.22
C LEU A 8 39.41 13.89 40.98
N PHE A 9 38.85 15.00 40.49
CA PHE A 9 37.53 15.45 40.93
C PHE A 9 36.48 14.58 40.24
N THR A 10 35.95 13.60 40.97
CA THR A 10 34.76 12.85 40.55
C THR A 10 33.57 13.80 40.66
N VAL A 11 33.11 14.32 39.52
CA VAL A 11 31.83 15.02 39.44
C VAL A 11 30.75 13.98 39.63
N PHE A 12 30.18 13.88 40.83
CA PHE A 12 28.93 13.16 41.05
C PHE A 12 27.82 13.96 40.35
N LEU A 13 27.51 13.57 39.11
CA LEU A 13 26.23 13.89 38.50
C LEU A 13 25.16 13.18 39.32
N PRO A 14 24.25 13.88 40.03
CA PRO A 14 23.12 13.21 40.65
C PRO A 14 22.34 12.52 39.53
N SER A 15 22.13 11.21 39.69
CA SER A 15 21.37 10.43 38.73
C SER A 15 19.97 11.03 38.57
N ILE A 16 19.55 11.19 37.32
CA ILE A 16 18.20 11.66 36.93
C ILE A 16 17.09 10.81 37.58
N ALA A 17 17.42 9.62 38.09
CA ALA A 17 16.52 8.75 38.83
C ALA A 17 16.08 9.33 40.19
N ALA A 18 16.93 10.08 40.89
CA ALA A 18 16.60 10.60 42.24
C ALA A 18 15.69 11.84 42.19
N SER A 19 15.77 12.64 41.12
CA SER A 19 14.94 13.85 40.95
C SER A 19 13.49 13.55 40.53
N ILE A 20 13.21 12.38 39.95
CA ILE A 20 11.85 12.00 39.52
C ILE A 20 10.99 11.55 40.71
N ILE A 21 11.58 10.85 41.69
CA ILE A 21 10.86 10.36 42.89
C ILE A 21 10.36 11.51 43.76
N SER A 22 11.07 12.66 43.76
CA SER A 22 10.71 13.84 44.54
C SER A 22 9.44 14.55 44.03
N SER A 23 9.09 14.40 42.75
CA SER A 23 7.93 15.09 42.15
C SER A 23 6.57 14.55 42.60
N CYS A 24 6.53 13.39 43.25
CA CYS A 24 5.30 12.70 43.63
C CYS A 24 4.71 13.15 44.97
N MET A 25 5.45 13.93 45.78
CA MET A 25 5.07 14.25 47.16
C MET A 25 4.45 15.65 47.34
N ASP A 26 4.28 16.44 46.28
CA ASP A 26 3.94 17.86 46.45
C ASP A 26 2.85 18.39 45.49
N ARG A 27 1.75 17.65 45.32
CA ARG A 27 0.56 18.22 44.68
C ARG A 27 -0.72 17.98 45.46
N ASN A 28 -1.08 19.03 46.19
CA ASN A 28 -2.35 19.22 46.85
C ASN A 28 -3.52 19.07 45.85
N GLN A 29 -4.59 18.45 46.35
CA GLN A 29 -5.77 17.96 45.61
C GLN A 29 -6.42 19.04 44.71
N SER A 30 -6.39 18.79 43.41
CA SER A 30 -7.33 19.36 42.44
C SER A 30 -7.58 18.30 41.36
N THR A 31 -8.85 18.04 41.07
CA THR A 31 -9.29 17.11 40.02
C THR A 31 -8.80 17.64 38.67
N LEU A 32 -7.70 17.09 38.16
CA LEU A 32 -7.14 17.51 36.88
C LEU A 32 -7.96 16.88 35.76
N THR A 33 -8.86 17.66 35.15
CA THR A 33 -9.53 17.26 33.91
C THR A 33 -8.60 17.61 32.76
N TYR A 34 -7.95 16.62 32.16
CA TYR A 34 -7.15 16.82 30.96
C TYR A 34 -8.06 16.99 29.73
N PRO A 35 -7.72 17.88 28.78
CA PRO A 35 -8.50 18.03 27.56
C PRO A 35 -8.50 16.73 26.77
N GLU A 36 -9.66 16.38 26.21
CA GLU A 36 -9.81 15.24 25.31
C GLU A 36 -8.93 15.48 24.07
N VAL A 37 -7.92 14.63 23.88
CA VAL A 37 -7.04 14.67 22.71
C VAL A 37 -7.58 13.66 21.69
N ASN A 38 -7.94 14.15 20.51
CA ASN A 38 -8.33 13.32 19.37
C ASN A 38 -7.20 13.28 18.34
N THR A 39 -6.75 12.08 17.98
CA THR A 39 -5.66 11.86 17.03
C THR A 39 -6.11 10.95 15.89
N THR A 40 -5.72 11.28 14.66
CA THR A 40 -5.92 10.37 13.51
C THR A 40 -4.76 9.38 13.42
N ARG A 41 -5.08 8.10 13.22
CA ARG A 41 -4.07 7.04 13.07
C ARG A 41 -4.35 6.19 11.84
N SER A 42 -3.42 6.20 10.89
CA SER A 42 -3.52 5.40 9.67
C SER A 42 -2.72 4.10 9.80
N VAL A 43 -3.31 2.96 9.47
CA VAL A 43 -2.73 1.64 9.67
C VAL A 43 -3.00 0.74 8.46
N PRO A 44 -1.98 0.07 7.87
CA PRO A 44 -2.21 -0.90 6.80
C PRO A 44 -3.02 -2.11 7.25
N VAL A 45 -3.83 -2.67 6.35
CA VAL A 45 -4.54 -3.95 6.56
C VAL A 45 -3.57 -5.08 6.91
N ASP A 46 -4.06 -6.08 7.63
CA ASP A 46 -3.30 -7.28 8.04
C ASP A 46 -2.10 -7.01 8.96
N THR A 47 -2.08 -5.84 9.59
CA THR A 47 -1.12 -5.50 10.65
C THR A 47 -1.75 -5.55 12.04
N LYS A 48 -0.91 -5.33 13.06
CA LYS A 48 -1.24 -5.43 14.48
C LYS A 48 -1.06 -4.09 15.21
N PRO A 49 -1.95 -3.10 15.02
CA PRO A 49 -1.85 -1.83 15.74
C PRO A 49 -2.19 -1.97 17.23
N VAL A 50 -1.52 -1.16 18.04
CA VAL A 50 -1.79 -0.99 19.48
C VAL A 50 -2.13 0.48 19.75
N LEU A 51 -3.34 0.73 20.25
CA LEU A 51 -3.85 2.03 20.69
C LEU A 51 -3.66 2.14 22.20
N SER A 52 -3.05 3.22 22.68
CA SER A 52 -2.71 3.39 24.08
C SER A 52 -3.50 4.51 24.70
N CYS A 53 -3.89 4.37 25.97
CA CYS A 53 -4.41 5.49 26.72
C CYS A 53 -3.29 6.51 27.04
N PRO A 54 -3.63 7.73 27.49
CA PRO A 54 -2.63 8.68 27.96
C PRO A 54 -1.69 8.09 29.02
N PRO A 55 -0.39 8.41 29.02
CA PRO A 55 0.47 8.01 30.11
C PRO A 55 0.03 8.72 31.39
N VAL A 56 -0.34 7.97 32.43
CA VAL A 56 -0.59 8.52 33.77
C VAL A 56 0.54 8.06 34.68
N LEU A 57 1.36 9.02 35.13
CA LEU A 57 2.50 8.75 36.00
C LEU A 57 2.02 8.55 37.44
N CYS A 58 2.56 7.52 38.10
CA CYS A 58 2.51 7.34 39.56
C CYS A 58 1.10 7.24 40.18
N THR A 59 0.09 6.81 39.42
CA THR A 59 -1.27 6.58 39.91
C THR A 59 -1.78 5.20 39.51
N ALA A 60 -2.42 4.52 40.45
CA ALA A 60 -3.12 3.27 40.15
C ALA A 60 -4.34 3.56 39.27
N VAL A 61 -4.43 2.86 38.13
CA VAL A 61 -5.61 2.90 37.27
C VAL A 61 -6.68 2.00 37.89
N LEU A 62 -7.83 2.60 38.25
CA LEU A 62 -8.95 1.88 38.86
C LEU A 62 -9.80 1.18 37.80
N LEU A 63 -10.07 1.88 36.71
CA LEU A 63 -10.93 1.44 35.62
C LEU A 63 -10.37 1.95 34.29
N THR A 64 -10.40 1.12 33.26
CA THR A 64 -10.17 1.54 31.88
C THR A 64 -11.35 1.09 31.02
N THR A 65 -11.97 2.04 30.35
CA THR A 65 -13.05 1.80 29.38
C THR A 65 -12.56 2.15 27.99
N TRP A 66 -12.65 1.20 27.07
CA TRP A 66 -12.53 1.44 25.64
C TRP A 66 -13.92 1.46 25.04
N GLU A 67 -14.32 2.59 24.47
CA GLU A 67 -15.50 2.72 23.62
C GLU A 67 -15.05 2.61 22.15
N VAL A 68 -15.69 1.72 21.41
CA VAL A 68 -15.37 1.42 20.01
C VAL A 68 -16.60 1.68 19.15
N VAL A 69 -16.47 2.65 18.26
CA VAL A 69 -17.52 3.06 17.32
C VAL A 69 -17.03 2.76 15.91
N LEU A 70 -17.39 1.59 15.40
CA LEU A 70 -17.06 1.18 14.03
C LEU A 70 -18.09 1.71 13.04
N ARG A 71 -17.69 1.88 11.78
CA ARG A 71 -18.63 2.20 10.71
C ARG A 71 -19.69 1.09 10.59
N ASP A 72 -20.96 1.48 10.43
CA ASP A 72 -22.10 0.59 10.18
C ASP A 72 -22.37 -0.50 11.26
N LYS A 73 -21.81 -0.35 12.46
CA LYS A 73 -22.05 -1.23 13.61
C LYS A 73 -22.47 -0.43 14.84
N PRO A 74 -23.27 -1.02 15.75
CA PRO A 74 -23.54 -0.38 17.03
C PRO A 74 -22.25 -0.21 17.84
N PRO A 75 -22.15 0.84 18.67
CA PRO A 75 -21.00 1.04 19.53
C PRO A 75 -20.87 -0.11 20.52
N CYS A 76 -19.64 -0.50 20.82
CA CYS A 76 -19.31 -1.52 21.80
C CYS A 76 -18.24 -1.03 22.76
N ASN A 77 -18.11 -1.68 23.92
CA ASN A 77 -17.13 -1.37 24.93
C ASN A 77 -16.34 -2.59 25.40
N ARG A 78 -15.13 -2.32 25.87
CA ARG A 78 -14.29 -3.21 26.66
C ARG A 78 -13.90 -2.47 27.94
N VAL A 79 -14.14 -3.08 29.08
CA VAL A 79 -13.92 -2.49 30.40
C VAL A 79 -12.97 -3.37 31.18
N TYR A 80 -11.82 -2.82 31.55
CA TYR A 80 -10.86 -3.44 32.43
C TYR A 80 -10.94 -2.82 33.83
N ARG A 81 -10.97 -3.67 34.85
CA ARG A 81 -11.05 -3.28 36.26
C ARG A 81 -9.74 -3.63 36.96
N GLY A 82 -9.04 -2.62 37.48
CA GLY A 82 -7.72 -2.79 38.07
C GLY A 82 -7.71 -3.46 39.46
N ASP A 83 -8.79 -3.33 40.22
CA ASP A 83 -8.96 -3.90 41.57
C ASP A 83 -9.06 -5.43 41.59
N THR A 84 -9.75 -5.99 40.60
CA THR A 84 -10.15 -7.40 40.46
C THR A 84 -9.42 -8.08 39.31
N ASN A 85 -8.70 -7.30 38.50
CA ASN A 85 -8.01 -7.75 37.30
C ASN A 85 -8.96 -8.44 36.30
N GLU A 86 -10.21 -7.98 36.23
CA GLU A 86 -11.24 -8.51 35.34
C GLU A 86 -11.38 -7.66 34.08
N THR A 87 -11.66 -8.33 32.96
CA THR A 87 -12.05 -7.67 31.70
C THR A 87 -13.45 -8.11 31.31
N LYS A 88 -14.36 -7.16 31.09
CA LYS A 88 -15.74 -7.38 30.63
C LYS A 88 -16.03 -6.49 29.42
N GLY A 89 -17.14 -6.69 28.73
CA GLY A 89 -17.54 -5.84 27.61
C GLY A 89 -18.45 -6.55 26.62
N ASN A 90 -19.06 -5.78 25.72
CA ASN A 90 -20.00 -6.29 24.72
C ASN A 90 -19.42 -6.39 23.31
N CYS A 91 -18.16 -5.98 23.09
CA CYS A 91 -17.52 -6.19 21.79
C CYS A 91 -17.40 -7.70 21.52
N THR A 92 -17.99 -8.17 20.41
CA THR A 92 -17.96 -9.59 20.02
C THR A 92 -16.81 -9.92 19.08
N ASP A 93 -16.16 -8.90 18.49
CA ASP A 93 -15.02 -9.10 17.61
C ASP A 93 -13.79 -9.53 18.42
N GLU A 94 -13.39 -10.79 18.27
CA GLU A 94 -12.26 -11.40 18.98
C GLU A 94 -10.92 -10.79 18.57
N ARG A 95 -10.84 -10.11 17.42
CA ARG A 95 -9.63 -9.43 16.97
C ARG A 95 -9.34 -8.18 17.81
N ILE A 96 -10.37 -7.57 18.38
CA ILE A 96 -10.28 -6.42 19.27
C ILE A 96 -10.05 -6.92 20.69
N THR A 97 -8.79 -6.90 21.09
CA THR A 97 -8.32 -7.39 22.39
C THR A 97 -7.84 -6.22 23.25
N THR A 98 -8.04 -6.30 24.56
CA THR A 98 -7.50 -5.35 25.52
C THR A 98 -6.46 -6.04 26.37
N TRP A 99 -5.32 -5.39 26.56
CA TRP A 99 -4.35 -5.83 27.55
C TRP A 99 -4.74 -5.20 28.90
N GLY A 100 -5.03 -6.05 29.88
CA GLY A 100 -5.26 -5.60 31.25
C GLY A 100 -4.05 -4.80 31.72
N SER A 101 -4.30 -3.62 32.28
CA SER A 101 -3.21 -2.76 32.75
C SER A 101 -2.56 -3.40 33.96
N ARG A 102 -1.41 -4.03 33.74
CA ARG A 102 -0.48 -4.28 34.85
C ARG A 102 -0.04 -2.92 35.40
N PRO A 103 0.30 -2.78 36.69
CA PRO A 103 0.69 -1.50 37.29
C PRO A 103 1.87 -0.80 36.58
N ASP A 104 2.69 -1.58 35.87
CA ASP A 104 3.83 -1.15 35.06
C ASP A 104 3.49 -0.80 33.60
N LYS A 105 2.25 -1.04 33.14
CA LYS A 105 1.86 -0.92 31.72
C LYS A 105 0.65 -0.02 31.52
N ILE A 106 0.79 0.91 30.59
CA ILE A 106 -0.29 1.77 30.11
C ILE A 106 -1.39 0.87 29.50
N PRO A 107 -2.67 1.02 29.89
CA PRO A 107 -3.75 0.27 29.29
C PRO A 107 -3.80 0.49 27.77
N ALA A 108 -3.98 -0.59 27.03
CA ALA A 108 -3.93 -0.55 25.58
C ALA A 108 -4.93 -1.52 24.93
N LEU A 109 -5.46 -1.10 23.79
CA LEU A 109 -6.29 -1.90 22.90
C LEU A 109 -5.48 -2.31 21.68
N GLN A 110 -5.56 -3.57 21.31
CA GLN A 110 -4.88 -4.15 20.17
C GLN A 110 -5.90 -4.73 19.20
N ILE A 111 -5.63 -4.58 17.90
CA ILE A 111 -6.42 -5.17 16.83
C ILE A 111 -5.51 -6.13 16.06
N ASP A 112 -5.87 -7.41 15.98
CA ASP A 112 -5.01 -8.42 15.35
C ASP A 112 -5.82 -9.50 14.61
N PRO A 113 -5.77 -9.58 13.27
CA PRO A 113 -5.26 -8.58 12.34
C PRO A 113 -6.29 -7.46 12.08
N VAL A 114 -5.81 -6.26 11.77
CA VAL A 114 -6.68 -5.15 11.37
C VAL A 114 -7.26 -5.38 9.97
N ALA A 115 -8.55 -5.08 9.83
CA ALA A 115 -9.33 -5.21 8.60
C ALA A 115 -10.11 -3.91 8.32
N ILE A 116 -10.56 -3.68 7.08
CA ILE A 116 -11.24 -2.43 6.68
C ILE A 116 -12.44 -2.09 7.59
N THR A 117 -13.17 -3.10 8.06
CA THR A 117 -14.30 -2.95 8.99
C THR A 117 -13.95 -2.35 10.35
N HIS A 118 -12.65 -2.21 10.67
CA HIS A 118 -12.16 -1.58 11.87
C HIS A 118 -11.97 -0.07 11.73
N ASP A 119 -12.24 0.51 10.54
CA ASP A 119 -12.39 1.97 10.40
C ASP A 119 -13.42 2.50 11.39
N GLY A 120 -13.04 3.51 12.16
CA GLY A 120 -13.91 4.03 13.19
C GLY A 120 -13.21 4.91 14.21
N TYR A 121 -13.92 5.16 15.30
CA TYR A 121 -13.45 5.93 16.43
C TYR A 121 -13.26 5.02 17.65
N TYR A 122 -12.12 5.15 18.31
CA TYR A 122 -11.75 4.37 19.48
C TYR A 122 -11.39 5.35 20.60
N LYS A 123 -12.16 5.35 21.68
CA LYS A 123 -11.94 6.24 22.82
C LYS A 123 -11.52 5.43 24.03
N CYS A 124 -10.39 5.79 24.61
CA CYS A 124 -10.02 5.33 25.94
C CYS A 124 -10.46 6.35 26.98
N GLU A 125 -11.06 5.86 28.06
CA GLU A 125 -11.27 6.55 29.33
C GLU A 125 -10.57 5.77 30.44
N MET A 126 -9.66 6.41 31.17
CA MET A 126 -9.08 5.87 32.39
C MET A 126 -9.58 6.65 33.60
N VAL A 127 -9.98 5.93 34.64
CA VAL A 127 -10.36 6.47 35.94
C VAL A 127 -9.23 6.21 36.93
N THR A 128 -8.77 7.27 37.57
CA THR A 128 -7.75 7.22 38.63
C THR A 128 -8.24 8.00 39.85
N PRO A 129 -7.60 7.84 41.03
CA PRO A 129 -7.91 8.67 42.20
C PRO A 129 -7.73 10.18 41.95
N ASN A 130 -6.89 10.56 40.99
CA ASN A 130 -6.56 11.96 40.70
C ASN A 130 -7.48 12.60 39.65
N GLY A 131 -8.37 11.80 39.03
CA GLY A 131 -9.26 12.25 37.97
C GLY A 131 -9.37 11.27 36.81
N ASN A 132 -10.08 11.70 35.77
CA ASN A 132 -10.36 10.93 34.58
C ASN A 132 -9.52 11.44 33.40
N PHE A 133 -9.03 10.51 32.57
CA PHE A 133 -8.17 10.79 31.44
C PHE A 133 -8.73 10.18 30.17
N TYR A 134 -8.72 10.94 29.08
CA TYR A 134 -9.36 10.57 27.82
C TYR A 134 -8.39 10.64 26.64
N HIS A 135 -8.52 9.71 25.70
CA HIS A 135 -7.87 9.82 24.39
C HIS A 135 -8.69 9.14 23.30
N GLY A 136 -8.97 9.89 22.23
CA GLY A 136 -9.69 9.41 21.07
C GLY A 136 -8.78 9.16 19.87
N TYR A 137 -9.02 8.07 19.16
CA TYR A 137 -8.36 7.71 17.92
C TYR A 137 -9.37 7.63 16.77
N HIS A 138 -9.17 8.42 15.72
CA HIS A 138 -9.78 8.17 14.42
C HIS A 138 -8.90 7.18 13.65
N LEU A 139 -9.25 5.89 13.69
CA LEU A 139 -8.50 4.85 13.01
C LEU A 139 -8.89 4.80 11.53
N GLN A 140 -7.88 4.92 10.66
CA GLN A 140 -8.02 4.82 9.21
C GLN A 140 -7.25 3.61 8.69
N VAL A 141 -7.96 2.62 8.16
CA VAL A 141 -7.35 1.42 7.58
C VAL A 141 -6.92 1.70 6.14
N LEU A 142 -5.66 1.39 5.82
CA LEU A 142 -5.07 1.55 4.50
C LEU A 142 -5.01 0.22 3.76
N VAL A 143 -5.35 0.20 2.48
CA VAL A 143 -5.24 -1.00 1.63
C VAL A 143 -4.26 -0.69 0.50
N PRO A 144 -3.11 -1.39 0.43
CA PRO A 144 -2.15 -1.17 -0.64
C PRO A 144 -2.74 -1.59 -1.99
N PRO A 145 -2.67 -0.76 -3.04
CA PRO A 145 -3.19 -1.15 -4.34
C PRO A 145 -2.31 -2.22 -5.02
N GLU A 146 -2.96 -3.11 -5.76
CA GLU A 146 -2.28 -3.99 -6.70
C GLU A 146 -2.04 -3.21 -8.00
N VAL A 147 -0.78 -3.10 -8.42
CA VAL A 147 -0.39 -2.25 -9.55
C VAL A 147 -0.04 -3.12 -10.74
N THR A 148 -0.69 -2.86 -11.87
CA THR A 148 -0.43 -3.54 -13.15
C THR A 148 -0.24 -2.51 -14.26
N LEU A 149 0.66 -2.79 -15.19
CA LEU A 149 0.91 -1.97 -16.38
C LEU A 149 0.93 -2.89 -17.60
N VAL A 150 0.01 -2.67 -18.53
CA VAL A 150 -0.16 -3.50 -19.73
C VAL A 150 -0.19 -2.65 -20.99
N GLN A 151 0.36 -3.19 -22.08
CA GLN A 151 0.26 -2.61 -23.42
C GLN A 151 -0.83 -3.30 -24.21
N SER A 152 -1.69 -2.53 -24.87
CA SER A 152 -2.66 -2.99 -25.85
C SER A 152 -2.06 -2.94 -27.27
N LYS A 153 -2.64 -3.73 -28.19
CA LYS A 153 -2.12 -3.94 -29.57
C LYS A 153 -2.12 -2.67 -30.41
N ASP A 154 -2.95 -1.70 -30.07
CA ASP A 154 -3.07 -0.38 -30.69
C ASP A 154 -1.98 0.60 -30.23
N GLY A 155 -1.04 0.21 -29.36
CA GLY A 155 -0.02 1.11 -28.82
C GLY A 155 -0.48 1.88 -27.58
N THR A 156 -1.67 1.58 -27.07
CA THR A 156 -2.20 2.14 -25.82
C THR A 156 -1.59 1.43 -24.61
N ALA A 157 -1.15 2.19 -23.61
CA ALA A 157 -0.71 1.67 -22.32
C ALA A 157 -1.80 1.91 -21.26
N VAL A 158 -2.08 0.89 -20.45
CA VAL A 158 -3.05 0.95 -19.36
C VAL A 158 -2.34 0.65 -18.05
N CYS A 159 -2.35 1.61 -17.14
CA CYS A 159 -1.88 1.44 -15.77
C CYS A 159 -3.07 1.37 -14.83
N LYS A 160 -3.11 0.33 -14.00
CA LYS A 160 -4.20 0.09 -13.06
C LYS A 160 -3.64 -0.09 -11.66
N ALA A 161 -4.17 0.68 -10.72
CA ALA A 161 -3.96 0.53 -9.29
C ALA A 161 -5.28 0.03 -8.68
N ALA A 162 -5.40 -1.29 -8.51
CA ALA A 162 -6.64 -1.95 -8.12
C ALA A 162 -6.83 -1.96 -6.59
N ALA A 163 -8.08 -1.71 -6.16
CA ALA A 163 -8.55 -1.85 -4.78
C ALA A 163 -7.69 -1.12 -3.70
N GLY A 164 -7.17 0.06 -4.02
CA GLY A 164 -6.44 0.89 -3.05
C GLY A 164 -7.37 1.60 -2.06
N LYS A 165 -6.93 1.79 -0.82
CA LYS A 165 -7.60 2.65 0.17
C LYS A 165 -6.57 3.52 0.89
N PRO A 166 -6.59 4.86 0.71
CA PRO A 166 -7.45 5.63 -0.19
C PRO A 166 -7.13 5.40 -1.68
N ALA A 167 -7.83 6.09 -2.59
CA ALA A 167 -7.52 6.05 -4.02
C ALA A 167 -6.06 6.48 -4.28
N ALA A 168 -5.33 5.66 -5.04
CA ALA A 168 -3.96 5.98 -5.44
C ALA A 168 -3.93 7.03 -6.54
N GLN A 169 -2.83 7.78 -6.64
CA GLN A 169 -2.61 8.72 -7.73
C GLN A 169 -1.71 8.07 -8.79
N ILE A 170 -2.07 8.23 -10.07
CA ILE A 170 -1.30 7.71 -11.20
C ILE A 170 -0.70 8.86 -11.98
N SER A 171 0.61 8.81 -12.23
CA SER A 171 1.33 9.69 -13.13
C SER A 171 2.16 8.89 -14.13
N TRP A 172 2.51 9.53 -15.25
CA TRP A 172 3.22 8.89 -16.36
C TRP A 172 4.52 9.61 -16.66
N THR A 173 5.53 8.84 -17.07
CA THR A 173 6.79 9.33 -17.60
C THR A 173 7.03 8.69 -18.97
N PRO A 174 7.20 9.47 -20.06
CA PRO A 174 7.14 10.94 -20.10
C PRO A 174 5.74 11.49 -19.77
N GLU A 175 5.67 12.74 -19.31
CA GLU A 175 4.40 13.35 -18.90
C GLU A 175 3.46 13.54 -20.10
N ARG A 176 2.18 13.21 -19.92
CA ARG A 176 1.15 13.31 -20.95
C ARG A 176 -0.25 13.42 -20.33
N ALA A 177 -1.16 14.11 -21.03
CA ALA A 177 -2.58 14.09 -20.73
C ALA A 177 -3.17 12.71 -21.10
N CYS A 178 -3.58 11.96 -20.08
CA CYS A 178 -4.17 10.63 -20.23
C CYS A 178 -5.56 10.57 -19.60
N THR A 179 -6.35 9.59 -20.00
CA THR A 179 -7.69 9.41 -19.43
C THR A 179 -7.58 8.57 -18.17
N THR A 180 -7.94 9.14 -17.01
CA THR A 180 -7.94 8.43 -15.72
C THR A 180 -9.37 8.29 -15.20
N VAL A 181 -9.76 7.07 -14.87
CA VAL A 181 -11.07 6.72 -14.32
C VAL A 181 -10.88 6.13 -12.91
N GLN A 182 -11.79 6.48 -12.01
CA GLN A 182 -11.84 5.93 -10.65
C GLN A 182 -13.13 5.14 -10.47
N GLU A 183 -13.00 3.89 -10.03
CA GLU A 183 -14.11 2.98 -9.78
C GLU A 183 -14.14 2.66 -8.27
N PRO A 184 -15.12 3.20 -7.52
CA PRO A 184 -15.28 2.91 -6.10
C PRO A 184 -15.94 1.54 -5.89
N TRP A 185 -15.48 0.80 -4.87
CA TRP A 185 -16.05 -0.48 -4.46
C TRP A 185 -16.83 -0.36 -3.16
N GLY A 186 -17.81 -1.25 -2.95
CA GLY A 186 -18.67 -1.25 -1.75
C GLY A 186 -17.92 -1.47 -0.42
N ASN A 187 -16.71 -2.01 -0.46
CA ASN A 187 -15.84 -2.17 0.71
C ASN A 187 -15.00 -0.91 1.04
N GLY A 188 -15.22 0.20 0.35
CA GLY A 188 -14.49 1.47 0.56
C GLY A 188 -13.11 1.53 -0.10
N THR A 189 -12.73 0.53 -0.91
CA THR A 189 -11.55 0.61 -1.78
C THR A 189 -11.90 1.27 -3.12
N VAL A 190 -10.88 1.77 -3.83
CA VAL A 190 -11.03 2.40 -5.13
C VAL A 190 -10.01 1.81 -6.09
N THR A 191 -10.48 1.44 -7.28
CA THR A 191 -9.60 1.09 -8.41
C THR A 191 -9.39 2.32 -9.27
N VAL A 192 -8.14 2.69 -9.49
CA VAL A 192 -7.78 3.80 -10.39
C VAL A 192 -7.15 3.22 -11.64
N GLN A 193 -7.67 3.57 -12.81
CA GLN A 193 -7.14 3.13 -14.09
C GLN A 193 -6.82 4.36 -14.94
N SER A 194 -5.58 4.45 -15.40
CA SER A 194 -5.14 5.47 -16.33
C SER A 194 -4.76 4.83 -17.66
N THR A 195 -5.25 5.43 -18.76
CA THR A 195 -5.07 4.95 -20.11
C THR A 195 -4.43 6.04 -20.96
N CYS A 196 -3.26 5.75 -21.52
CA CYS A 196 -2.49 6.64 -22.38
C CYS A 196 -2.27 6.01 -23.74
N HIS A 197 -2.58 6.75 -24.79
CA HIS A 197 -2.19 6.37 -26.14
C HIS A 197 -0.83 6.97 -26.50
N TRP A 198 0.07 6.16 -27.06
CA TRP A 198 1.43 6.55 -27.43
C TRP A 198 1.60 6.51 -28.95
N GLU A 199 1.44 7.65 -29.61
CA GLU A 199 1.71 7.81 -31.04
C GLU A 199 3.19 8.14 -31.29
N GLY A 200 3.78 7.49 -32.29
CA GLY A 200 5.08 7.86 -32.85
C GLY A 200 6.26 6.98 -32.42
N HIS A 201 7.27 6.92 -33.30
CA HIS A 201 8.45 6.06 -33.16
C HIS A 201 9.48 6.54 -32.12
N HIS A 202 9.20 7.63 -31.39
CA HIS A 202 10.19 8.30 -30.54
C HIS A 202 10.11 7.93 -29.04
N VAL A 203 9.03 7.32 -28.58
CA VAL A 203 8.89 6.86 -27.19
C VAL A 203 9.05 5.34 -27.14
N GLN A 204 10.18 4.87 -26.63
CA GLN A 204 10.46 3.43 -26.50
C GLN A 204 10.00 2.88 -25.14
N ASN A 205 10.22 3.65 -24.08
CA ASN A 205 9.93 3.24 -22.70
C ASN A 205 8.89 4.18 -22.10
N VAL A 206 7.89 3.59 -21.46
CA VAL A 206 6.86 4.30 -20.73
C VAL A 206 6.82 3.79 -19.31
N SER A 207 6.85 4.70 -18.35
CA SER A 207 6.73 4.39 -16.93
C SER A 207 5.41 4.92 -16.37
N CYS A 208 4.71 4.08 -15.62
CA CYS A 208 3.60 4.47 -14.77
C CYS A 208 4.09 4.52 -13.32
N SER A 209 3.89 5.66 -12.66
CA SER A 209 4.16 5.84 -11.24
C SER A 209 2.85 5.93 -10.46
N VAL A 210 2.71 5.11 -9.45
CA VAL A 210 1.56 5.02 -8.56
C VAL A 210 1.97 5.51 -7.17
N SER A 211 1.38 6.62 -6.73
CA SER A 211 1.59 7.19 -5.41
C SER A 211 0.46 6.80 -4.46
N HIS A 212 0.79 6.23 -3.31
CA HIS A 212 -0.17 5.77 -2.32
C HIS A 212 0.40 5.88 -0.90
N LEU A 213 -0.46 6.02 0.12
CA LEU A 213 -0.05 6.19 1.52
C LEU A 213 0.72 4.99 2.08
N THR A 214 0.54 3.79 1.49
CA THR A 214 1.28 2.57 1.87
C THR A 214 2.61 2.42 1.14
N GLY A 215 2.98 3.37 0.28
CA GLY A 215 4.21 3.35 -0.51
C GLY A 215 3.97 3.61 -1.99
N ASN A 216 4.98 4.18 -2.64
CA ASN A 216 4.97 4.46 -4.06
C ASN A 216 5.50 3.26 -4.85
N LYS A 217 4.92 3.00 -6.02
CA LYS A 217 5.36 1.95 -6.95
C LYS A 217 5.53 2.54 -8.35
N SER A 218 6.47 2.03 -9.12
CA SER A 218 6.65 2.43 -10.51
C SER A 218 6.89 1.19 -11.36
N LEU A 219 6.18 1.10 -12.49
CA LEU A 219 6.32 0.04 -13.49
C LEU A 219 6.71 0.68 -14.81
N THR A 220 7.57 0.00 -15.57
CA THR A 220 8.01 0.46 -16.89
C THR A 220 7.80 -0.65 -17.91
N ILE A 221 7.27 -0.29 -19.08
CA ILE A 221 7.12 -1.18 -20.22
C ILE A 221 7.85 -0.60 -21.43
N GLN A 222 8.36 -1.50 -22.27
CA GLN A 222 8.78 -1.14 -23.61
C GLN A 222 7.57 -1.24 -24.54
N LEU A 223 7.31 -0.18 -25.30
CA LEU A 223 6.24 -0.19 -26.29
C LEU A 223 6.69 -1.07 -27.45
N ASN A 224 6.08 -2.25 -27.59
CA ASN A 224 6.21 -3.04 -28.79
C ASN A 224 5.54 -2.24 -29.91
N GLN A 225 6.36 -1.64 -30.77
CA GLN A 225 5.89 -1.16 -32.06
C GLN A 225 5.38 -2.40 -32.75
N GLY A 226 4.06 -2.52 -32.92
CA GLY A 226 3.46 -3.62 -33.66
C GLY A 226 4.30 -3.78 -34.92
N ALA A 227 4.99 -4.92 -35.02
CA ALA A 227 5.90 -5.16 -36.11
C ALA A 227 5.09 -4.86 -37.35
N ARG A 228 5.41 -3.74 -38.03
CA ARG A 228 4.98 -3.61 -39.41
C ARG A 228 5.56 -4.87 -40.00
N THR A 229 4.69 -5.79 -40.39
CA THR A 229 4.97 -6.66 -41.50
C THR A 229 5.28 -5.70 -42.64
N LEU A 230 6.54 -5.21 -42.66
CA LEU A 230 7.27 -4.97 -43.87
C LEU A 230 6.99 -6.26 -44.62
N GLY A 231 6.07 -6.20 -45.58
CA GLY A 231 5.83 -7.28 -46.51
C GLY A 231 7.20 -7.57 -47.08
N PHE A 232 7.85 -8.58 -46.52
CA PHE A 232 9.24 -8.84 -46.80
C PHE A 232 9.33 -9.02 -48.31
N PRO A 233 10.38 -8.52 -48.98
CA PRO A 233 10.56 -8.65 -50.42
C PRO A 233 10.54 -10.11 -50.88
N VAL A 234 10.56 -11.08 -49.96
CA VAL A 234 10.30 -12.51 -50.17
C VAL A 234 9.05 -12.74 -51.03
N SER A 235 7.94 -12.01 -50.84
CA SER A 235 6.76 -12.18 -51.71
C SER A 235 7.04 -11.77 -53.16
N TYR A 236 7.75 -10.66 -53.37
CA TYR A 236 8.13 -10.19 -54.71
C TYR A 236 9.15 -11.10 -55.39
N PHE A 237 10.17 -11.57 -54.64
CA PHE A 237 11.13 -12.56 -55.13
C PHE A 237 10.46 -13.90 -55.48
N LEU A 238 9.49 -14.36 -54.69
CA LEU A 238 8.73 -15.58 -54.97
C LEU A 238 7.90 -15.43 -56.24
N ILE A 239 7.24 -14.29 -56.42
CA ILE A 239 6.46 -13.98 -57.63
C ILE A 239 7.37 -13.94 -58.86
N ILE A 240 8.51 -13.27 -58.80
CA ILE A 240 9.50 -13.25 -59.90
C ILE A 240 9.99 -14.66 -60.23
N LEU A 241 10.28 -15.48 -59.22
CA LEU A 241 10.74 -16.85 -59.40
C LEU A 241 9.66 -17.71 -60.06
N CYS A 242 8.40 -17.60 -59.63
CA CYS A 242 7.26 -18.31 -60.21
C CYS A 242 7.02 -17.93 -61.68
N VAL A 243 7.10 -16.63 -62.03
CA VAL A 243 6.93 -16.17 -63.42
C VAL A 243 8.07 -16.67 -64.30
N LYS A 244 9.33 -16.57 -63.82
CA LYS A 244 10.49 -17.08 -64.57
C LYS A 244 10.44 -18.60 -64.77
N PHE A 245 10.04 -19.35 -63.74
CA PHE A 245 9.92 -20.81 -63.83
C PHE A 245 8.81 -21.22 -64.80
N SER A 246 7.67 -20.54 -64.78
CA SER A 246 6.57 -20.77 -65.72
C SER A 246 6.99 -20.51 -67.17
N PHE A 247 7.74 -19.43 -67.42
CA PHE A 247 8.27 -19.13 -68.75
C PHE A 247 9.26 -20.19 -69.23
N PHE A 248 10.14 -20.69 -68.35
CA PHE A 248 11.09 -21.75 -68.67
C PHE A 248 10.39 -23.06 -69.05
N LEU A 249 9.33 -23.44 -68.32
CA LEU A 249 8.52 -24.62 -68.66
C LEU A 249 7.86 -24.50 -70.04
N VAL A 250 7.31 -23.33 -70.38
CA VAL A 250 6.72 -23.09 -71.70
C VAL A 250 7.76 -23.25 -72.81
N ILE A 251 8.98 -22.73 -72.62
CA ILE A 251 10.07 -22.90 -73.58
C ILE A 251 10.42 -24.38 -73.76
N LEU A 252 10.51 -25.16 -72.67
CA LEU A 252 10.80 -26.60 -72.75
C LEU A 252 9.72 -27.36 -73.53
N VAL A 253 8.44 -27.02 -73.34
CA VAL A 253 7.33 -27.62 -74.10
C VAL A 253 7.44 -27.29 -75.59
N ILE A 254 7.75 -26.04 -75.94
CA ILE A 254 7.94 -25.62 -77.34
C ILE A 254 9.13 -26.36 -77.97
N LEU A 255 10.27 -26.42 -77.28
CA LEU A 255 11.46 -27.14 -77.76
C LEU A 255 11.20 -28.65 -77.90
N GLY A 256 10.44 -29.24 -76.98
CA GLY A 256 10.00 -30.63 -77.07
C GLY A 256 9.10 -30.88 -78.29
N PHE A 257 8.17 -29.97 -78.58
CA PHE A 257 7.33 -30.04 -79.77
C PHE A 257 8.13 -29.92 -81.06
N ILE A 258 9.08 -28.99 -81.13
CA ILE A 258 9.98 -28.82 -82.28
C ILE A 258 10.84 -30.07 -82.49
N TYR A 259 11.39 -30.63 -81.41
CA TYR A 259 12.16 -31.87 -81.47
C TYR A 259 11.31 -33.05 -81.96
N PHE A 260 10.09 -33.19 -81.45
CA PHE A 260 9.17 -34.26 -81.83
C PHE A 260 8.71 -34.15 -83.30
N GLN A 261 8.39 -32.94 -83.77
CA GLN A 261 8.11 -32.69 -85.18
C GLN A 261 9.31 -33.08 -86.06
N ARG A 262 10.53 -32.66 -85.66
CA ARG A 262 11.76 -32.99 -86.39
C ARG A 262 12.07 -34.49 -86.43
N THR A 263 11.68 -35.26 -85.42
CA THR A 263 11.83 -36.73 -85.44
C THR A 263 10.79 -37.45 -86.28
N ASN A 264 9.59 -36.87 -86.48
CA ASN A 264 8.54 -37.47 -87.30
C ASN A 264 8.69 -37.16 -88.80
N ASP A 265 9.40 -36.11 -89.17
CA ASP A 265 9.75 -35.80 -90.58
C ASP A 265 10.87 -36.70 -91.16
N CYS A 266 11.40 -37.64 -90.36
CA CYS A 266 12.43 -38.61 -90.78
C CYS A 266 11.91 -40.06 -90.87
N ARG A 267 10.60 -40.27 -91.06
CA ARG A 267 10.04 -41.61 -91.31
C ARG A 267 9.36 -41.71 -92.67
#